data_AF-A0A4Z0HXP2-F1
#
_entry.id   AF-A0A4Z0HXP2-F1
#
_cell.length_a   1.000
_cell.length_b   1.000
_cell.length_c   1.000
_cell.angle_alpha   90.00
_cell.angle_beta   90.00
_cell.angle_gamma   90.00
#
_symmetry.space_group_name_H-M   'P 1'
#
loop_
_entity.id
_entity.type
_entity.pdbx_description
1 polymer ?
#
loop_
_entity_poly.entity_id
_entity_poly.type
_entity_poly.pdbx_seq_one_letter_code
_entity_poly.pdbx_strand_id
1 'polypeptide(L)'
;MRTKVFELGARLAPLRGLPAPPFDAFDANWEQELYEDYLVGALEFLAFENSHEYSPDRYGEMLLRLPECVRLIRSTWSAADIERLVKRQPFAFRFGACELGRLGLWRDGFRLLEATRGLVSSQSLSDDTIDADELDSRAAEVSWVHVTNSPRGTYVFVCRDGVYFGREFPEASGPSLAAEFTNLVQGGLLVDQARNRSLATASAKGLCALLEPVADWIAQTCGDTVVLHPGGYYQSFPLSSVGQLLESQLGGERRVSTTPSRTIALKSSRSTADRLQTVSVCHASSVAGFADLAWSVQEPAAIDGLLSPNLVVNLRAATRQSLTEAFESTDLVHFTGHSSAAVDPGDSALVTYGEPLAVRDILAIPVSSALVVLGSCQSALAMNMRAQDEMLSLQSATYYAGAELVVGTSWPIRDTAGFLFSIKFYEALAASRGTRSELLANCVMDARVSAMRWMRGALVGDVNSVLHRYGAPLMTGSPNTETAFDFYDWGAFGVVGVPLADG
;
A
#
# COMPACT_ATOMS: atom_id res chain seq x y z
N MET A 1 28.19 -16.68 -28.21
CA MET A 1 26.73 -16.43 -28.31
C MET A 1 26.02 -17.66 -27.74
N ARG A 2 25.80 -17.70 -26.42
CA ARG A 2 25.14 -18.82 -25.72
C ARG A 2 23.64 -18.52 -25.70
N THR A 3 22.90 -19.11 -26.61
CA THR A 3 21.43 -19.17 -26.53
C THR A 3 21.08 -19.87 -25.21
N LYS A 4 20.34 -19.19 -24.32
CA LYS A 4 20.04 -19.69 -22.98
C LYS A 4 19.20 -20.97 -23.10
N VAL A 5 19.74 -22.08 -22.61
CA VAL A 5 19.11 -23.42 -22.60
C VAL A 5 17.66 -23.38 -22.09
N PHE A 6 17.36 -22.45 -21.17
CA PHE A 6 16.02 -22.21 -20.61
C PHE A 6 15.00 -21.65 -21.63
N GLU A 7 15.39 -20.75 -22.53
CA GLU A 7 14.49 -20.23 -23.58
C GLU A 7 14.13 -21.31 -24.62
N LEU A 8 15.06 -22.26 -24.84
CA LEU A 8 14.82 -23.43 -25.67
C LEU A 8 13.86 -24.42 -24.99
N GLY A 9 13.99 -24.60 -23.67
CA GLY A 9 13.12 -25.46 -22.87
C GLY A 9 11.65 -25.04 -22.93
N ALA A 10 11.37 -23.75 -22.72
CA ALA A 10 10.01 -23.20 -22.80
C ALA A 10 9.38 -23.34 -24.20
N ARG A 11 10.18 -23.16 -25.27
CA ARG A 11 9.70 -23.29 -26.67
C ARG A 11 9.47 -24.74 -27.10
N LEU A 12 10.10 -25.71 -26.44
CA LEU A 12 9.99 -27.15 -26.73
C LEU A 12 9.00 -27.89 -25.84
N ALA A 13 8.47 -27.26 -24.78
CA ALA A 13 7.50 -27.82 -23.84
C ALA A 13 6.24 -28.42 -24.53
N PRO A 14 5.67 -27.83 -25.60
CA PRO A 14 4.51 -28.42 -26.29
C PRO A 14 4.81 -29.74 -27.00
N LEU A 15 6.09 -30.05 -27.25
CA LEU A 15 6.53 -31.21 -28.03
C LEU A 15 7.05 -32.37 -27.18
N ARG A 16 7.39 -32.13 -25.89
CA ARG A 16 8.03 -33.13 -25.01
C ARG A 16 7.14 -33.61 -23.87
N GLY A 17 5.97 -33.00 -23.67
CA GLY A 17 5.29 -33.06 -22.38
C GLY A 17 6.09 -32.31 -21.32
N LEU A 18 5.43 -31.91 -20.23
CA LEU A 18 6.13 -31.32 -19.10
C LEU A 18 7.09 -32.35 -18.50
N PRO A 19 8.27 -31.93 -18.01
CA PRO A 19 9.11 -32.84 -17.23
C PRO A 19 8.30 -33.42 -16.06
N ALA A 20 8.50 -34.70 -15.76
CA ALA A 20 7.90 -35.31 -14.58
C ALA A 20 8.24 -34.45 -13.35
N PRO A 21 7.26 -34.08 -12.52
CA PRO A 21 7.53 -33.26 -11.34
C PRO A 21 8.56 -33.94 -10.45
N PRO A 22 9.60 -33.23 -9.98
CA PRO A 22 10.66 -33.82 -9.17
C PRO A 22 10.21 -33.96 -7.70
N PHE A 23 8.98 -34.40 -7.44
CA PHE A 23 8.41 -34.47 -6.08
C PHE A 23 9.26 -35.37 -5.16
N ASP A 24 9.76 -36.50 -5.65
CA ASP A 24 10.63 -37.39 -4.85
C ASP A 24 11.96 -36.70 -4.48
N ALA A 25 12.46 -35.79 -5.32
CA ALA A 25 13.66 -35.01 -5.00
C ALA A 25 13.35 -33.92 -3.96
N PHE A 26 12.16 -33.31 -4.02
CA PHE A 26 11.71 -32.39 -2.97
C PHE A 26 11.55 -33.12 -1.63
N ASP A 27 10.98 -34.32 -1.62
CA ASP A 27 10.89 -35.14 -0.41
C ASP A 27 12.26 -35.49 0.16
N ALA A 28 13.19 -35.93 -0.70
CA ALA A 28 14.55 -36.23 -0.27
C ALA A 28 15.29 -35.00 0.31
N ASN A 29 15.12 -33.80 -0.28
CA ASN A 29 15.71 -32.57 0.24
C ASN A 29 15.10 -32.19 1.59
N TRP A 30 13.78 -32.34 1.75
CA TRP A 30 13.08 -32.04 2.99
C TRP A 30 13.52 -32.98 4.13
N GLU A 31 13.56 -34.28 3.87
CA GLU A 31 13.98 -35.31 4.84
C GLU A 31 15.45 -35.15 5.28
N GLN A 32 16.29 -34.60 4.40
CA GLN A 32 17.70 -34.31 4.68
C GLN A 32 17.93 -32.92 5.29
N GLU A 33 16.86 -32.17 5.62
CA GLU A 33 16.92 -30.81 6.16
C GLU A 33 17.64 -29.81 5.22
N LEU A 34 17.65 -30.10 3.91
CA LEU A 34 18.20 -29.23 2.86
C LEU A 34 17.16 -28.18 2.46
N TYR A 35 16.74 -27.34 3.41
CA TYR A 35 15.62 -26.40 3.25
C TYR A 35 15.85 -25.34 2.17
N GLU A 36 17.10 -24.90 1.95
CA GLU A 36 17.45 -23.97 0.88
C GLU A 36 17.28 -24.60 -0.49
N ASP A 37 17.84 -25.79 -0.71
CA ASP A 37 17.73 -26.53 -1.97
C ASP A 37 16.27 -26.89 -2.25
N TYR A 38 15.52 -27.27 -1.20
CA TYR A 38 14.08 -27.46 -1.27
C TYR A 38 13.37 -26.20 -1.76
N LEU A 39 13.60 -25.06 -1.08
CA LEU A 39 12.89 -23.82 -1.37
C LEU A 39 13.20 -23.33 -2.78
N VAL A 40 14.48 -23.28 -3.16
CA VAL A 40 14.89 -22.83 -4.51
C VAL A 40 14.29 -23.74 -5.58
N GLY A 41 14.38 -25.07 -5.41
CA GLY A 41 13.83 -26.02 -6.36
C GLY A 41 12.31 -25.93 -6.51
N ALA A 42 11.59 -25.81 -5.40
CA ALA A 42 10.13 -25.69 -5.40
C ALA A 42 9.66 -24.36 -6.02
N LEU A 43 10.32 -23.24 -5.71
CA LEU A 43 10.02 -21.93 -6.30
C LEU A 43 10.30 -21.90 -7.82
N GLU A 44 11.38 -22.52 -8.28
CA GLU A 44 11.66 -22.68 -9.71
C GLU A 44 10.62 -23.55 -10.42
N PHE A 45 10.13 -24.59 -9.75
CA PHE A 45 9.07 -25.45 -10.27
C PHE A 45 7.72 -24.72 -10.40
N LEU A 46 7.40 -23.81 -9.46
CA LEU A 46 6.20 -22.97 -9.53
C LEU A 46 6.17 -22.01 -10.72
N ALA A 47 7.33 -21.68 -11.30
CA ALA A 47 7.40 -20.82 -12.48
C ALA A 47 6.83 -21.46 -13.75
N PHE A 48 6.52 -22.76 -13.74
CA PHE A 48 5.91 -23.47 -14.87
C PHE A 48 4.38 -23.48 -14.74
N GLU A 49 3.72 -22.70 -15.61
CA GLU A 49 2.27 -22.54 -15.68
C GLU A 49 1.54 -23.84 -16.10
N ASN A 50 1.38 -24.84 -15.22
CA ASN A 50 0.50 -26.01 -15.43
C ASN A 50 0.11 -26.70 -14.10
N SER A 51 0.03 -25.94 -13.00
CA SER A 51 -0.26 -26.44 -11.65
C SER A 51 -1.53 -27.30 -11.51
N HIS A 52 -2.51 -27.05 -12.38
CA HIS A 52 -3.78 -27.78 -12.47
C HIS A 52 -3.66 -29.21 -13.04
N GLU A 53 -2.52 -29.55 -13.66
CA GLU A 53 -2.26 -30.87 -14.22
C GLU A 53 -1.64 -31.85 -13.18
N TYR A 54 -1.26 -31.36 -12.01
CA TYR A 54 -0.63 -32.17 -10.95
C TYR A 54 -1.65 -32.68 -9.93
N SER A 55 -1.38 -33.87 -9.38
CA SER A 55 -2.18 -34.41 -8.27
C SER A 55 -2.18 -33.43 -7.09
N PRO A 56 -3.35 -33.06 -6.54
CA PRO A 56 -3.46 -32.16 -5.40
C PRO A 56 -2.63 -32.62 -4.18
N ASP A 57 -2.44 -33.93 -4.01
CA ASP A 57 -1.79 -34.47 -2.81
C ASP A 57 -0.29 -34.16 -2.78
N ARG A 58 0.48 -34.58 -3.79
CA ARG A 58 1.94 -34.35 -3.86
C ARG A 58 2.27 -32.87 -4.09
N TYR A 59 1.47 -32.19 -4.90
CA TYR A 59 1.66 -30.77 -5.17
C TYR A 59 1.33 -29.91 -3.94
N GLY A 60 0.25 -30.23 -3.24
CA GLY A 60 -0.12 -29.59 -1.99
C GLY A 60 0.92 -29.80 -0.90
N GLU A 61 1.43 -31.02 -0.75
CA GLU A 61 2.53 -31.31 0.19
C GLU A 61 3.78 -30.48 -0.11
N MET A 62 4.15 -30.35 -1.40
CA MET A 62 5.27 -29.51 -1.79
C MET A 62 5.06 -28.05 -1.36
N LEU A 63 3.86 -27.52 -1.58
CA LEU A 63 3.50 -26.14 -1.25
C LEU A 63 3.45 -25.88 0.26
N LEU A 64 2.91 -26.82 1.04
CA LEU A 64 2.75 -26.71 2.49
C LEU A 64 4.07 -26.56 3.24
N ARG A 65 5.17 -27.04 2.65
CA ARG A 65 6.53 -26.91 3.22
C ARG A 65 7.17 -25.54 2.94
N LEU A 66 6.66 -24.75 2.00
CA LEU A 66 7.24 -23.45 1.63
C LEU A 66 7.27 -22.44 2.80
N PRO A 67 6.17 -22.22 3.57
CA PRO A 67 6.19 -21.27 4.67
C PRO A 67 7.24 -21.64 5.73
N GLU A 68 7.36 -22.94 6.04
CA GLU A 68 8.30 -23.45 7.02
C GLU A 68 9.76 -23.31 6.55
N CYS A 69 10.05 -23.59 5.27
CA CYS A 69 11.36 -23.30 4.69
C CYS A 69 11.71 -21.81 4.83
N VAL A 70 10.79 -20.91 4.52
CA VAL A 70 11.03 -19.46 4.64
C VAL A 70 11.33 -19.08 6.08
N ARG A 71 10.57 -19.61 7.05
CA ARG A 71 10.78 -19.36 8.48
C ARG A 71 12.17 -19.80 8.93
N LEU A 72 12.55 -21.04 8.62
CA LEU A 72 13.86 -21.61 8.97
C LEU A 72 15.01 -20.82 8.33
N ILE A 73 14.87 -20.46 7.05
CA ILE A 73 15.87 -19.70 6.31
C ILE A 73 16.03 -18.29 6.89
N ARG A 74 14.93 -17.60 7.24
CA ARG A 74 14.98 -16.26 7.85
C ARG A 74 15.80 -16.22 9.15
N SER A 75 15.80 -17.31 9.92
CA SER A 75 16.60 -17.39 11.14
C SER A 75 18.12 -17.48 10.89
N THR A 76 18.55 -17.82 9.67
CA THR A 76 19.95 -18.09 9.33
C THR A 76 20.54 -17.15 8.28
N TRP A 77 19.71 -16.47 7.49
CA TRP A 77 20.13 -15.63 6.36
C TRP A 77 20.32 -14.15 6.71
N SER A 78 21.25 -13.49 5.99
CA SER A 78 21.40 -12.05 6.06
C SER A 78 20.34 -11.31 5.22
N ALA A 79 20.14 -10.01 5.47
CA ALA A 79 19.30 -9.15 4.64
C ALA A 79 19.66 -9.23 3.15
N ALA A 80 20.96 -9.29 2.84
CA ALA A 80 21.46 -9.38 1.48
C ALA A 80 21.14 -10.73 0.80
N ASP A 81 21.07 -11.81 1.56
CA ASP A 81 20.69 -13.13 1.02
C ASP A 81 19.21 -13.15 0.63
N ILE A 82 18.36 -12.63 1.49
CA ILE A 82 16.92 -12.53 1.24
C ILE A 82 16.63 -11.60 0.07
N GLU A 83 17.29 -10.43 0.01
CA GLU A 83 17.17 -9.52 -1.12
C GLU A 83 17.57 -10.19 -2.45
N ARG A 84 18.64 -11.01 -2.44
CA ARG A 84 19.07 -11.77 -3.62
C ARG A 84 18.05 -12.83 -4.04
N LEU A 85 17.45 -13.55 -3.10
CA LEU A 85 16.43 -14.55 -3.40
C LEU A 85 15.16 -13.91 -3.98
N VAL A 86 14.65 -12.86 -3.33
CA VAL A 86 13.49 -12.10 -3.83
C VAL A 86 13.77 -11.54 -5.22
N LYS A 87 14.97 -10.99 -5.46
CA LYS A 87 15.36 -10.50 -6.80
C LYS A 87 15.44 -11.60 -7.87
N ARG A 88 15.84 -12.82 -7.50
CA ARG A 88 15.92 -13.96 -8.43
C ARG A 88 14.54 -14.51 -8.78
N GLN A 89 13.62 -14.51 -7.81
CA GLN A 89 12.30 -15.12 -7.93
C GLN A 89 11.19 -14.14 -7.50
N PRO A 90 11.01 -13.01 -8.22
CA PRO A 90 10.24 -11.85 -7.76
C PRO A 90 8.74 -12.10 -7.57
N PHE A 91 8.22 -13.23 -8.05
CA PHE A 91 6.80 -13.57 -8.00
C PHE A 91 6.53 -14.92 -7.33
N ALA A 92 7.57 -15.70 -7.01
CA ALA A 92 7.39 -17.11 -6.69
C ALA A 92 6.66 -17.32 -5.36
N PHE A 93 6.94 -16.50 -4.34
CA PHE A 93 6.23 -16.56 -3.06
C PHE A 93 4.75 -16.20 -3.20
N ARG A 94 4.47 -15.11 -3.93
CA ARG A 94 3.11 -14.68 -4.25
C ARG A 94 2.34 -15.76 -5.00
N PHE A 95 2.95 -16.35 -6.03
CA PHE A 95 2.30 -17.39 -6.83
C PHE A 95 2.13 -18.70 -6.04
N GLY A 96 3.10 -19.05 -5.18
CA GLY A 96 2.97 -20.16 -4.23
C GLY A 96 1.79 -19.97 -3.28
N ALA A 97 1.59 -18.75 -2.77
CA ALA A 97 0.43 -18.44 -1.93
C ALA A 97 -0.89 -18.57 -2.71
N CYS A 98 -0.95 -18.08 -3.95
CA CYS A 98 -2.11 -18.26 -4.81
C CYS A 98 -2.43 -19.74 -5.07
N GLU A 99 -1.41 -20.58 -5.27
CA GLU A 99 -1.60 -22.03 -5.46
C GLU A 99 -2.09 -22.73 -4.19
N LEU A 100 -1.59 -22.33 -3.01
CA LEU A 100 -2.17 -22.75 -1.73
C LEU A 100 -3.66 -22.35 -1.63
N GLY A 101 -4.00 -21.11 -1.98
CA GLY A 101 -5.38 -20.63 -2.02
C GLY A 101 -6.27 -21.43 -2.99
N ARG A 102 -5.76 -21.77 -4.18
CA ARG A 102 -6.47 -22.62 -5.16
C ARG A 102 -6.79 -24.01 -4.61
N LEU A 103 -5.93 -24.55 -3.74
CA LEU A 103 -6.14 -25.83 -3.05
C LEU A 103 -7.01 -25.70 -1.78
N GLY A 104 -7.49 -24.50 -1.46
CA GLY A 104 -8.27 -24.22 -0.24
C GLY A 104 -7.41 -24.11 1.04
N LEU A 105 -6.09 -24.11 0.91
CA LEU A 105 -5.12 -23.99 2.01
C LEU A 105 -4.90 -22.51 2.37
N TRP A 106 -5.98 -21.82 2.74
CA TRP A 106 -6.00 -20.37 2.95
C TRP A 106 -5.07 -19.90 4.06
N ARG A 107 -4.98 -20.67 5.16
CA ARG A 107 -4.09 -20.37 6.29
C ARG A 107 -2.64 -20.36 5.86
N ASP A 108 -2.21 -21.39 5.13
CA ASP A 108 -0.83 -21.54 4.68
C ASP A 108 -0.47 -20.48 3.64
N GLY A 109 -1.39 -20.18 2.71
CA GLY A 109 -1.23 -19.09 1.75
C GLY A 109 -1.10 -17.72 2.43
N PHE A 110 -1.93 -17.44 3.44
CA PHE A 110 -1.85 -16.22 4.25
C PHE A 110 -0.49 -16.12 4.96
N ARG A 111 -0.06 -17.20 5.62
CA ARG A 111 1.22 -17.26 6.34
C ARG A 111 2.42 -17.11 5.42
N LEU A 112 2.38 -17.69 4.22
CA LEU A 112 3.45 -17.51 3.24
C LEU A 112 3.60 -16.04 2.86
N LEU A 113 2.48 -15.34 2.62
CA LEU A 113 2.50 -13.90 2.31
C LEU A 113 3.05 -13.07 3.48
N GLU A 114 2.61 -13.34 4.71
CA GLU A 114 3.15 -12.70 5.92
C GLU A 114 4.65 -12.94 6.08
N ALA A 115 5.11 -14.16 5.82
CA ALA A 115 6.50 -14.55 5.98
C ALA A 115 7.43 -13.91 4.96
N THR A 116 6.91 -13.39 3.85
CA THR A 116 7.69 -12.93 2.69
C THR A 116 7.53 -11.45 2.36
N ARG A 117 6.77 -10.68 3.16
CA ARG A 117 6.45 -9.27 2.86
C ARG A 117 7.17 -8.28 3.76
N GLY A 118 7.69 -7.21 3.13
CA GLY A 118 8.34 -6.09 3.80
C GLY A 118 9.60 -6.49 4.58
N LEU A 119 10.25 -7.60 4.24
CA LEU A 119 11.28 -8.23 5.06
C LEU A 119 12.51 -7.36 5.24
N VAL A 120 13.05 -6.87 4.12
CA VAL A 120 14.29 -6.08 4.11
C VAL A 120 13.98 -4.65 4.57
N SER A 121 12.91 -4.09 4.04
CA SER A 121 12.57 -2.67 4.22
C SER A 121 12.11 -2.33 5.64
N SER A 122 11.46 -3.26 6.35
CA SER A 122 11.00 -3.04 7.74
C SER A 122 11.99 -3.53 8.81
N GLN A 123 13.17 -4.01 8.41
CA GLN A 123 14.16 -4.63 9.32
C GLN A 123 13.56 -5.74 10.20
N SER A 124 12.61 -6.52 9.65
CA SER A 124 11.89 -7.58 10.38
C SER A 124 12.42 -8.99 10.10
N LEU A 125 13.57 -9.12 9.43
CA LEU A 125 14.15 -10.41 9.01
C LEU A 125 14.22 -11.43 10.16
N SER A 126 14.62 -10.98 11.36
CA SER A 126 14.74 -11.79 12.57
C SER A 126 13.48 -11.90 13.43
N ASP A 127 12.37 -11.25 13.06
CA ASP A 127 11.11 -11.36 13.80
C ASP A 127 10.41 -12.70 13.48
N ASP A 128 10.40 -13.60 14.47
CA ASP A 128 9.77 -14.94 14.40
C ASP A 128 8.25 -14.90 14.70
N THR A 129 7.63 -13.73 14.80
CA THR A 129 6.22 -13.55 15.21
C THR A 129 5.19 -13.97 14.16
N ILE A 130 5.62 -14.51 13.02
CA ILE A 130 4.76 -14.97 11.91
C ILE A 130 3.81 -16.09 12.38
N ASP A 131 4.26 -16.91 13.35
CA ASP A 131 3.52 -18.04 13.92
C ASP A 131 2.78 -17.72 15.21
N ALA A 132 2.77 -16.46 15.66
CA ALA A 132 1.91 -16.03 16.75
C ALA A 132 0.45 -16.00 16.25
N ASP A 133 -0.15 -17.19 16.13
CA ASP A 133 -1.59 -17.42 16.18
C ASP A 133 -2.17 -17.00 17.54
N GLU A 134 -1.31 -16.62 18.51
CA GLU A 134 -1.75 -15.88 19.68
C GLU A 134 -2.58 -14.70 19.21
N LEU A 135 -3.88 -14.78 19.52
CA LEU A 135 -4.84 -13.73 19.34
C LEU A 135 -4.33 -12.54 20.16
N ASP A 136 -3.61 -11.64 19.52
CA ASP A 136 -3.44 -10.30 20.05
C ASP A 136 -4.86 -9.76 20.26
N SER A 137 -5.28 -9.65 21.51
CA SER A 137 -6.62 -9.21 21.87
C SER A 137 -6.94 -7.84 21.30
N ARG A 138 -5.90 -7.03 21.00
CA ARG A 138 -5.99 -5.72 20.34
C ARG A 138 -6.46 -5.83 18.88
N ALA A 139 -6.25 -6.99 18.26
CA ALA A 139 -6.60 -7.30 16.88
C ALA A 139 -7.85 -8.19 16.76
N ALA A 140 -8.55 -8.46 17.87
CA ALA A 140 -9.86 -9.08 17.84
C ALA A 140 -10.80 -8.22 16.97
N GLU A 141 -11.62 -8.86 16.14
CA GLU A 141 -12.57 -8.21 15.21
C GLU A 141 -11.96 -7.53 13.97
N VAL A 142 -10.62 -7.38 13.88
CA VAL A 142 -9.96 -6.87 12.66
C VAL A 142 -9.95 -7.95 11.58
N SER A 143 -10.38 -7.58 10.38
CA SER A 143 -10.22 -8.41 9.18
C SER A 143 -8.91 -8.07 8.49
N TRP A 144 -7.93 -8.96 8.60
CA TRP A 144 -6.63 -8.86 7.92
C TRP A 144 -6.76 -9.49 6.53
N VAL A 145 -6.54 -8.72 5.47
CA VAL A 145 -6.93 -9.13 4.11
C VAL A 145 -5.76 -8.96 3.14
N HIS A 146 -5.09 -10.06 2.78
CA HIS A 146 -4.19 -10.02 1.63
C HIS A 146 -4.99 -10.08 0.34
N VAL A 147 -4.73 -9.15 -0.56
CA VAL A 147 -5.23 -9.20 -1.94
C VAL A 147 -4.04 -9.23 -2.88
N THR A 148 -4.02 -10.23 -3.76
CA THR A 148 -2.88 -10.48 -4.63
C THR A 148 -3.30 -11.23 -5.87
N ASN A 149 -2.41 -11.40 -6.84
CA ASN A 149 -2.73 -12.09 -8.09
C ASN A 149 -1.65 -13.09 -8.54
N SER A 150 -2.11 -14.10 -9.28
CA SER A 150 -1.30 -14.96 -10.13
C SER A 150 -1.67 -14.74 -11.61
N PRO A 151 -1.03 -15.44 -12.56
CA PRO A 151 -1.49 -15.44 -13.95
C PRO A 151 -2.93 -15.94 -14.11
N ARG A 152 -3.43 -16.78 -13.18
CA ARG A 152 -4.76 -17.42 -13.27
C ARG A 152 -5.90 -16.56 -12.74
N GLY A 153 -5.63 -15.71 -11.77
CA GLY A 153 -6.68 -15.02 -11.04
C GLY A 153 -6.15 -14.15 -9.92
N THR A 154 -7.08 -13.41 -9.31
CA THR A 154 -6.88 -12.70 -8.06
C THR A 154 -7.30 -13.59 -6.90
N TYR A 155 -6.56 -13.51 -5.81
CA TYR A 155 -6.82 -14.26 -4.59
C TYR A 155 -6.93 -13.29 -3.43
N VAL A 156 -7.97 -13.48 -2.62
CA VAL A 156 -8.16 -12.77 -1.36
C VAL A 156 -8.02 -13.78 -0.23
N PHE A 157 -7.06 -13.53 0.68
CA PHE A 157 -6.84 -14.31 1.90
C PHE A 157 -7.25 -13.45 3.08
N VAL A 158 -8.11 -13.99 3.95
CA VAL A 158 -8.63 -13.28 5.12
C VAL A 158 -8.25 -14.06 6.38
N CYS A 159 -7.72 -13.35 7.36
CA CYS A 159 -7.62 -13.81 8.74
C CYS A 159 -8.49 -12.90 9.62
N ARG A 160 -9.42 -13.50 10.36
CA ARG A 160 -10.28 -12.81 11.33
C ARG A 160 -10.55 -13.74 12.50
N ASP A 161 -10.28 -13.28 13.72
CA ASP A 161 -10.52 -14.03 14.95
C ASP A 161 -9.90 -15.45 14.93
N GLY A 162 -8.71 -15.57 14.32
CA GLY A 162 -7.97 -16.83 14.15
C GLY A 162 -8.53 -17.77 13.06
N VAL A 163 -9.62 -17.38 12.39
CA VAL A 163 -10.20 -18.12 11.27
C VAL A 163 -9.62 -17.60 9.95
N TYR A 164 -9.15 -18.53 9.13
CA TYR A 164 -8.58 -18.26 7.81
C TYR A 164 -9.51 -18.75 6.71
N PHE A 165 -9.81 -17.89 5.76
CA PHE A 165 -10.63 -18.21 4.59
C PHE A 165 -10.26 -17.31 3.41
N GLY A 166 -10.81 -17.58 2.24
CA GLY A 166 -10.50 -16.78 1.06
C GLY A 166 -11.35 -17.11 -0.15
N ARG A 167 -11.05 -16.41 -1.24
CA ARG A 167 -11.72 -16.60 -2.53
C ARG A 167 -10.79 -16.29 -3.70
N GLU A 168 -10.94 -17.07 -4.77
CA GLU A 168 -10.35 -16.83 -6.08
C GLU A 168 -11.33 -16.07 -7.00
N PHE A 169 -10.79 -15.15 -7.79
CA PHE A 169 -11.47 -14.35 -8.82
C PHE A 169 -10.73 -14.52 -10.15
N PRO A 170 -11.09 -15.54 -10.96
CA PRO A 170 -10.41 -15.84 -12.22
C PRO A 170 -10.51 -14.72 -13.26
N GLU A 171 -11.56 -13.90 -13.21
CA GLU A 171 -11.81 -12.80 -14.16
C GLU A 171 -10.74 -11.70 -14.01
N ALA A 172 -10.31 -11.44 -12.77
CA ALA A 172 -9.19 -10.55 -12.44
C ALA A 172 -7.84 -11.29 -12.53
N SER A 173 -7.59 -11.94 -13.66
CA SER A 173 -6.35 -12.68 -13.96
C SER A 173 -5.15 -11.76 -14.17
N GLY A 174 -3.93 -12.32 -14.09
CA GLY A 174 -2.70 -11.60 -14.41
C GLY A 174 -2.72 -10.91 -15.78
N PRO A 175 -3.13 -11.59 -16.88
CA PRO A 175 -3.31 -10.94 -18.18
C PRO A 175 -4.37 -9.83 -18.20
N SER A 176 -5.53 -10.04 -17.56
CA SER A 176 -6.59 -9.01 -17.46
C SER A 176 -6.07 -7.76 -16.74
N LEU A 177 -5.43 -7.96 -15.58
CA LEU A 177 -4.81 -6.89 -14.79
C LEU A 177 -3.70 -6.21 -15.61
N ALA A 178 -2.79 -6.99 -16.21
CA ALA A 178 -1.71 -6.44 -17.01
C ALA A 178 -2.22 -5.54 -18.15
N ALA A 179 -3.31 -5.92 -18.83
CA ALA A 179 -3.89 -5.12 -19.90
C ALA A 179 -4.37 -3.74 -19.39
N GLU A 180 -5.09 -3.72 -18.27
CA GLU A 180 -5.60 -2.48 -17.67
C GLU A 180 -4.47 -1.61 -17.07
N PHE A 181 -3.52 -2.24 -16.35
CA PHE A 181 -2.40 -1.55 -15.72
C PHE A 181 -1.33 -1.08 -16.71
N THR A 182 -1.21 -1.69 -17.90
CA THR A 182 -0.26 -1.23 -18.94
C THR A 182 -0.55 0.22 -19.31
N ASN A 183 -1.82 0.57 -19.44
CA ASN A 183 -2.23 1.96 -19.72
C ASN A 183 -1.94 2.89 -18.54
N LEU A 184 -1.94 2.38 -17.30
CA LEU A 184 -1.66 3.16 -16.09
C LEU A 184 -0.15 3.39 -15.86
N VAL A 185 0.69 2.39 -16.17
CA VAL A 185 2.10 2.30 -15.71
C VAL A 185 3.13 2.55 -16.83
N GLN A 186 2.91 2.11 -18.08
CA GLN A 186 3.86 2.35 -19.17
C GLN A 186 3.66 3.74 -19.79
N GLY A 187 4.37 4.74 -19.26
CA GLY A 187 4.56 6.02 -19.99
C GLY A 187 3.74 7.20 -19.50
N GLY A 188 3.43 7.25 -18.20
CA GLY A 188 3.10 8.53 -17.58
C GLY A 188 1.63 8.94 -17.61
N LEU A 189 0.67 8.04 -17.47
CA LEU A 189 -0.63 8.48 -16.93
C LEU A 189 -0.53 8.79 -15.42
N LEU A 190 0.29 8.03 -14.70
CA LEU A 190 0.70 8.32 -13.32
C LEU A 190 1.84 9.34 -13.20
N VAL A 191 2.35 9.93 -14.29
CA VAL A 191 3.52 10.84 -14.25
C VAL A 191 3.29 12.12 -15.06
N ASP A 192 2.42 12.09 -16.06
CA ASP A 192 2.10 13.21 -16.96
C ASP A 192 0.64 13.64 -16.76
N GLN A 193 0.41 14.41 -15.68
CA GLN A 193 -0.92 14.95 -15.30
C GLN A 193 -1.62 15.72 -16.43
N ALA A 194 -0.85 16.23 -17.40
CA ALA A 194 -1.33 17.22 -18.36
C ALA A 194 -1.69 16.64 -19.75
N ARG A 195 -1.09 15.51 -20.18
CA ARG A 195 -1.22 15.10 -21.58
C ARG A 195 -2.37 14.15 -21.89
N ASN A 196 -2.94 13.43 -20.91
CA ASN A 196 -4.01 12.47 -21.24
C ASN A 196 -4.93 12.04 -20.06
N ARG A 197 -5.41 12.99 -19.25
CA ARG A 197 -6.32 12.72 -18.11
C ARG A 197 -7.57 11.91 -18.50
N SER A 198 -8.11 12.12 -19.71
CA SER A 198 -9.24 11.34 -20.23
C SER A 198 -8.93 9.84 -20.33
N LEU A 199 -7.73 9.48 -20.79
CA LEU A 199 -7.28 8.08 -20.87
C LEU A 199 -7.10 7.49 -19.47
N ALA A 200 -6.49 8.24 -18.54
CA ALA A 200 -6.32 7.80 -17.15
C ALA A 200 -7.66 7.52 -16.48
N THR A 201 -8.64 8.41 -16.67
CA THR A 201 -10.01 8.23 -16.18
C THR A 201 -10.70 7.02 -16.79
N ALA A 202 -10.49 6.73 -18.08
CA ALA A 202 -11.05 5.55 -18.73
C ALA A 202 -10.45 4.25 -18.19
N SER A 203 -9.12 4.18 -18.04
CA SER A 203 -8.44 3.02 -17.45
C SER A 203 -8.81 2.81 -15.98
N ALA A 204 -8.91 3.88 -15.19
CA ALA A 204 -9.38 3.79 -13.80
C ALA A 204 -10.81 3.22 -13.72
N LYS A 205 -11.70 3.59 -14.64
CA LYS A 205 -13.05 3.00 -14.71
C LYS A 205 -13.01 1.52 -15.09
N GLY A 206 -12.16 1.13 -16.05
CA GLY A 206 -11.94 -0.27 -16.42
C GLY A 206 -11.46 -1.11 -15.24
N LEU A 207 -10.45 -0.61 -14.51
CA LEU A 207 -9.95 -1.22 -13.28
C LEU A 207 -11.03 -1.30 -12.20
N CYS A 208 -11.80 -0.24 -11.96
CA CYS A 208 -12.89 -0.29 -10.99
C CYS A 208 -13.90 -1.40 -11.34
N ALA A 209 -14.32 -1.51 -12.61
CA ALA A 209 -15.24 -2.56 -13.04
C ALA A 209 -14.66 -3.97 -12.91
N LEU A 210 -13.37 -4.15 -13.23
CA LEU A 210 -12.67 -5.42 -13.10
C LEU A 210 -12.51 -5.84 -11.62
N LEU A 211 -12.30 -4.87 -10.73
CA LEU A 211 -12.01 -5.10 -9.32
C LEU A 211 -13.26 -5.04 -8.42
N GLU A 212 -14.40 -4.57 -8.92
CA GLU A 212 -15.66 -4.48 -8.18
C GLU A 212 -16.08 -5.81 -7.54
N PRO A 213 -16.06 -6.98 -8.23
CA PRO A 213 -16.38 -8.24 -7.59
C PRO A 213 -15.49 -8.60 -6.40
N VAL A 214 -14.20 -8.20 -6.46
CA VAL A 214 -13.23 -8.43 -5.39
C VAL A 214 -13.55 -7.53 -4.20
N ALA A 215 -13.75 -6.23 -4.45
CA ALA A 215 -14.08 -5.25 -3.43
C ALA A 215 -15.41 -5.55 -2.73
N ASP A 216 -16.43 -5.93 -3.51
CA ASP A 216 -17.76 -6.26 -3.01
C ASP A 216 -17.75 -7.50 -2.12
N TRP A 217 -16.99 -8.53 -2.51
CA TRP A 217 -16.84 -9.73 -1.68
C TRP A 217 -16.13 -9.43 -0.35
N ILE A 218 -15.09 -8.60 -0.37
CA ILE A 218 -14.42 -8.14 0.85
C ILE A 218 -15.42 -7.40 1.75
N ALA A 219 -16.18 -6.45 1.19
CA ALA A 219 -17.19 -5.71 1.94
C ALA A 219 -18.27 -6.62 2.54
N GLN A 220 -18.73 -7.64 1.81
CA GLN A 220 -19.76 -8.56 2.29
C GLN A 220 -19.27 -9.53 3.37
N THR A 221 -17.99 -9.90 3.36
CA THR A 221 -17.47 -11.02 4.18
C THR A 221 -16.65 -10.54 5.39
N CYS A 222 -16.05 -9.36 5.30
CA CYS A 222 -15.20 -8.81 6.36
C CYS A 222 -16.01 -7.99 7.38
N GLY A 223 -15.42 -7.79 8.56
CA GLY A 223 -15.98 -6.96 9.63
C GLY A 223 -15.86 -5.46 9.37
N ASP A 224 -16.11 -4.68 10.43
CA ASP A 224 -16.17 -3.21 10.35
C ASP A 224 -14.79 -2.58 10.20
N THR A 225 -13.73 -3.25 10.66
CA THR A 225 -12.33 -2.82 10.46
C THR A 225 -11.64 -3.77 9.50
N VAL A 226 -11.25 -3.24 8.34
CA VAL A 226 -10.56 -3.99 7.28
C VAL A 226 -9.17 -3.41 7.07
N VAL A 227 -8.15 -4.25 7.19
CA VAL A 227 -6.76 -3.90 6.89
C VAL A 227 -6.35 -4.66 5.64
N LEU A 228 -6.20 -3.93 4.53
CA LEU A 228 -5.77 -4.49 3.26
C LEU A 228 -4.24 -4.60 3.20
N HIS A 229 -3.75 -5.75 2.78
CA HIS A 229 -2.35 -6.00 2.47
C HIS A 229 -2.21 -6.19 0.95
N PRO A 230 -2.05 -5.10 0.17
CA PRO A 230 -1.98 -5.19 -1.28
C PRO A 230 -0.68 -5.88 -1.76
N GLY A 231 -0.81 -6.85 -2.65
CA GLY A 231 0.30 -7.51 -3.35
C GLY A 231 0.19 -7.36 -4.85
N GLY A 232 1.32 -7.44 -5.56
CA GLY A 232 1.32 -7.32 -7.02
C GLY A 232 0.71 -6.01 -7.52
N TYR A 233 -0.24 -6.12 -8.46
CA TYR A 233 -0.91 -4.96 -9.06
C TYR A 233 -1.73 -4.12 -8.06
N TYR A 234 -2.17 -4.72 -6.95
CA TYR A 234 -3.00 -4.04 -5.94
C TYR A 234 -2.27 -2.95 -5.17
N GLN A 235 -0.94 -2.86 -5.29
CA GLN A 235 -0.17 -1.75 -4.70
C GLN A 235 -0.24 -0.48 -5.52
N SER A 236 -0.55 -0.59 -6.82
CA SER A 236 -0.63 0.54 -7.74
C SER A 236 -2.05 1.06 -7.90
N PHE A 237 -3.05 0.43 -7.25
CA PHE A 237 -4.45 0.86 -7.32
C PHE A 237 -5.18 0.63 -6.00
N PRO A 238 -5.86 1.64 -5.43
CA PRO A 238 -6.49 1.58 -4.12
C PRO A 238 -7.80 0.80 -4.22
N LEU A 239 -7.76 -0.49 -3.90
CA LEU A 239 -8.95 -1.33 -3.84
C LEU A 239 -10.00 -0.79 -2.84
N SER A 240 -9.56 -0.05 -1.81
CA SER A 240 -10.44 0.68 -0.89
C SER A 240 -11.32 1.72 -1.56
N SER A 241 -11.02 2.12 -2.79
CA SER A 241 -11.79 3.12 -3.55
C SER A 241 -12.72 2.47 -4.59
N VAL A 242 -13.00 1.16 -4.48
CA VAL A 242 -13.79 0.39 -5.46
C VAL A 242 -15.05 -0.20 -4.83
N GLY A 243 -16.15 -0.22 -5.59
CA GLY A 243 -17.37 -0.97 -5.28
C GLY A 243 -17.99 -0.67 -3.91
N GLN A 244 -18.62 -1.68 -3.32
CA GLN A 244 -19.24 -1.63 -2.00
C GLN A 244 -18.23 -1.41 -0.87
N LEU A 245 -16.95 -1.73 -1.11
CA LEU A 245 -15.91 -1.43 -0.13
C LEU A 245 -15.74 0.08 0.04
N LEU A 246 -15.76 0.85 -1.05
CA LEU A 246 -15.79 2.31 -0.99
C LEU A 246 -17.09 2.81 -0.38
N GLU A 247 -18.25 2.32 -0.84
CA GLU A 247 -19.54 2.85 -0.39
C GLU A 247 -19.75 2.63 1.11
N SER A 248 -19.35 1.48 1.66
CA SER A 248 -19.43 1.22 3.10
C SER A 248 -18.49 2.10 3.94
N GLN A 249 -17.32 2.49 3.41
CA GLN A 249 -16.49 3.52 4.04
C GLN A 249 -17.19 4.88 4.01
N LEU A 250 -17.67 5.29 2.83
CA LEU A 250 -18.40 6.54 2.68
C LEU A 250 -19.72 6.57 3.44
N GLY A 251 -20.29 5.43 3.83
CA GLY A 251 -21.43 5.32 4.74
C GLY A 251 -21.05 5.41 6.22
N GLY A 252 -19.76 5.28 6.56
CA GLY A 252 -19.29 5.15 7.94
C GLY A 252 -19.53 3.77 8.55
N GLU A 253 -19.88 2.78 7.75
CA GLU A 253 -20.09 1.38 8.18
C GLU A 253 -18.76 0.66 8.38
N ARG A 254 -17.74 1.01 7.59
CA ARG A 254 -16.42 0.36 7.63
C ARG A 254 -15.29 1.34 7.66
N ARG A 255 -14.24 0.98 8.39
CA ARG A 255 -12.92 1.62 8.33
C ARG A 255 -11.98 0.72 7.56
N VAL A 256 -11.44 1.26 6.48
CA VAL A 256 -10.48 0.54 5.64
C VAL A 256 -9.15 1.29 5.66
N SER A 257 -8.09 0.53 5.88
CA SER A 257 -6.71 0.98 5.87
C SER A 257 -5.83 -0.03 5.13
N THR A 258 -4.58 0.32 4.92
CA THR A 258 -3.60 -0.55 4.28
C THR A 258 -2.40 -0.77 5.20
N THR A 259 -1.79 -1.94 5.16
CA THR A 259 -0.46 -2.16 5.75
C THR A 259 0.28 -3.21 4.94
N PRO A 260 1.62 -3.25 4.99
CA PRO A 260 2.38 -4.25 4.22
C PRO A 260 2.11 -5.70 4.65
N SER A 261 1.95 -5.92 5.96
CA SER A 261 1.61 -7.22 6.57
C SER A 261 0.99 -6.99 7.95
N ARG A 262 0.27 -7.99 8.47
CA ARG A 262 -0.27 -7.98 9.84
C ARG A 262 0.87 -7.88 10.85
N THR A 263 1.95 -8.61 10.64
CA THR A 263 3.11 -8.63 11.53
C THR A 263 3.73 -7.23 11.69
N ILE A 264 3.93 -6.51 10.59
CA ILE A 264 4.45 -5.14 10.63
C ILE A 264 3.44 -4.21 11.30
N ALA A 265 2.14 -4.38 11.03
CA ALA A 265 1.09 -3.58 11.64
C ALA A 265 1.06 -3.68 13.17
N LEU A 266 1.22 -4.90 13.71
CA LEU A 266 1.24 -5.15 15.17
C LEU A 266 2.50 -4.63 15.85
N LYS A 267 3.62 -4.54 15.11
CA LYS A 267 4.89 -3.98 15.61
C LYS A 267 4.87 -2.45 15.63
N SER A 268 4.27 -1.86 14.60
CA SER A 268 4.14 -0.41 14.45
C SER A 268 2.97 0.17 15.24
N SER A 269 2.02 -0.65 15.72
CA SER A 269 0.94 -0.18 16.59
C SER A 269 1.46 0.07 18.01
N ARG A 270 1.74 1.34 18.29
CA ARG A 270 1.98 1.85 19.62
C ARG A 270 0.79 2.74 20.00
N SER A 271 0.39 2.73 21.26
CA SER A 271 -0.56 3.71 21.75
C SER A 271 0.17 5.02 22.04
N THR A 272 0.20 5.90 21.04
CA THR A 272 0.57 7.31 21.25
C THR A 272 -0.58 8.26 20.99
N ALA A 273 -1.83 7.77 20.97
CA ALA A 273 -3.03 8.59 20.79
C ALA A 273 -3.10 9.81 21.74
N ASP A 274 -2.54 9.69 22.95
CA ASP A 274 -2.43 10.78 23.94
C ASP A 274 -1.34 11.82 23.66
N ARG A 275 -0.49 11.63 22.63
CA ARG A 275 0.71 12.44 22.39
C ARG A 275 0.56 13.56 21.37
N LEU A 276 -0.51 13.64 20.56
CA LEU A 276 -0.63 14.73 19.58
C LEU A 276 -0.71 16.11 20.25
N GLN A 277 0.45 16.77 20.37
CA GLN A 277 0.65 18.10 20.96
C GLN A 277 1.38 19.02 19.99
N THR A 278 2.28 18.47 19.19
CA THR A 278 3.14 19.19 18.26
C THR A 278 2.84 18.85 16.81
N VAL A 279 2.84 19.88 15.97
CA VAL A 279 2.63 19.78 14.52
C VAL A 279 3.79 20.49 13.82
N SER A 280 4.33 19.87 12.77
CA SER A 280 5.34 20.45 11.90
C SER A 280 4.81 20.44 10.48
N VAL A 281 4.56 21.61 9.91
CA VAL A 281 4.14 21.77 8.52
C VAL A 281 5.35 22.18 7.69
N CYS A 282 5.88 21.23 6.92
CA CYS A 282 7.03 21.40 6.05
C CYS A 282 6.55 21.64 4.61
N HIS A 283 6.80 22.83 4.05
CA HIS A 283 6.31 23.19 2.71
C HIS A 283 7.44 23.43 1.71
N ALA A 284 7.26 22.96 0.46
CA ALA A 284 8.14 23.13 -0.69
C ALA A 284 7.31 23.48 -1.95
N SER A 285 6.51 24.54 -1.86
CA SER A 285 5.52 24.90 -2.90
C SER A 285 6.11 25.52 -4.16
N SER A 286 7.37 25.98 -4.12
CA SER A 286 8.09 26.56 -5.28
C SER A 286 9.55 26.14 -5.22
N VAL A 287 9.90 25.05 -5.92
CA VAL A 287 11.26 24.50 -5.96
C VAL A 287 11.79 24.58 -7.40
N ALA A 288 13.04 25.02 -7.57
CA ALA A 288 13.66 25.15 -8.88
C ALA A 288 13.61 23.80 -9.65
N GLY A 289 13.14 23.85 -10.89
CA GLY A 289 12.97 22.66 -11.74
C GLY A 289 11.59 21.99 -11.65
N PHE A 290 10.71 22.47 -10.77
CA PHE A 290 9.33 22.01 -10.63
C PHE A 290 8.34 23.15 -10.87
N ALA A 291 7.10 22.81 -11.23
CA ALA A 291 6.04 23.80 -11.36
C ALA A 291 5.63 24.34 -9.98
N ASP A 292 5.29 25.63 -9.91
CA ASP A 292 4.77 26.23 -8.69
C ASP A 292 3.40 25.62 -8.32
N LEU A 293 3.24 25.31 -7.03
CA LEU A 293 1.98 24.86 -6.45
C LEU A 293 1.19 26.07 -5.94
N ALA A 294 0.38 26.64 -6.84
CA ALA A 294 -0.40 27.85 -6.62
C ALA A 294 -1.47 27.73 -5.51
N TRP A 295 -1.89 26.51 -5.15
CA TRP A 295 -2.83 26.25 -4.05
C TRP A 295 -2.12 25.76 -2.79
N SER A 296 -1.21 24.78 -2.90
CA SER A 296 -0.48 24.26 -1.73
C SER A 296 0.35 25.32 -1.00
N VAL A 297 0.71 26.45 -1.64
CA VAL A 297 1.34 27.58 -0.95
C VAL A 297 0.49 28.15 0.21
N GLN A 298 -0.83 27.95 0.17
CA GLN A 298 -1.76 28.38 1.22
C GLN A 298 -1.94 27.32 2.33
N GLU A 299 -1.49 26.07 2.15
CA GLU A 299 -1.64 25.01 3.15
C GLU A 299 -1.06 25.35 4.53
N PRO A 300 0.16 25.91 4.66
CA PRO A 300 0.74 26.19 5.97
C PRO A 300 -0.13 27.09 6.83
N ALA A 301 -0.60 28.21 6.27
CA ALA A 301 -1.44 29.16 6.98
C ALA A 301 -2.83 28.58 7.30
N ALA A 302 -3.38 27.77 6.40
CA ALA A 302 -4.67 27.14 6.62
C ALA A 302 -4.64 26.07 7.73
N ILE A 303 -3.60 25.22 7.73
CA ILE A 303 -3.42 24.19 8.76
C ILE A 303 -3.14 24.83 10.12
N ASP A 304 -2.32 25.88 10.16
CA ASP A 304 -2.08 26.67 11.37
C ASP A 304 -3.40 27.20 11.97
N GLY A 305 -4.23 27.85 11.16
CA GLY A 305 -5.52 28.38 11.61
C GLY A 305 -6.49 27.30 12.13
N LEU A 306 -6.42 26.07 11.60
CA LEU A 306 -7.28 24.96 12.02
C LEU A 306 -6.78 24.26 13.29
N LEU A 307 -5.46 24.18 13.50
CA LEU A 307 -4.86 23.33 14.53
C LEU A 307 -4.28 24.11 15.72
N SER A 308 -3.77 25.32 15.53
CA SER A 308 -3.18 26.14 16.59
C SER A 308 -4.10 26.52 17.76
N PRO A 309 -5.46 26.46 17.65
CA PRO A 309 -6.30 26.57 18.84
C PRO A 309 -6.03 25.49 19.91
N ASN A 310 -5.50 24.32 19.53
CA ASN A 310 -5.31 23.18 20.43
C ASN A 310 -3.92 22.54 20.37
N LEU A 311 -3.07 22.92 19.41
CA LEU A 311 -1.78 22.29 19.14
C LEU A 311 -0.68 23.33 18.94
N VAL A 312 0.57 22.93 19.17
CA VAL A 312 1.75 23.76 18.85
C VAL A 312 2.14 23.50 17.40
N VAL A 313 1.83 24.45 16.51
CA VAL A 313 2.13 24.35 15.08
C VAL A 313 3.43 25.08 14.75
N ASN A 314 4.35 24.37 14.07
CA ASN A 314 5.61 24.91 13.56
C ASN A 314 5.59 24.89 12.03
N LEU A 315 5.63 26.07 11.40
CA LEU A 315 5.74 26.20 9.95
C LEU A 315 7.21 26.24 9.54
N ARG A 316 7.62 25.40 8.59
CA ARG A 316 9.02 25.24 8.17
C ARG A 316 9.11 25.15 6.65
N ALA A 317 10.13 25.79 6.07
CA ALA A 317 10.54 25.49 4.69
C ALA A 317 11.05 24.04 4.64
N ALA A 318 10.56 23.22 3.72
CA ALA A 318 10.95 21.81 3.63
C ALA A 318 12.35 21.67 3.03
N THR A 319 13.33 21.47 3.91
CA THR A 319 14.71 21.07 3.59
C THR A 319 14.91 19.63 4.07
N ARG A 320 15.97 18.95 3.59
CA ARG A 320 16.36 17.63 4.12
C ARG A 320 16.49 17.64 5.65
N GLN A 321 17.14 18.67 6.19
CA GLN A 321 17.34 18.84 7.63
C GLN A 321 16.01 19.03 8.37
N SER A 322 15.19 19.99 7.96
CA SER A 322 13.95 20.31 8.68
C SER A 322 12.94 19.17 8.67
N LEU A 323 12.91 18.38 7.58
CA LEU A 323 12.07 17.18 7.48
C LEU A 323 12.59 16.05 8.38
N THR A 324 13.90 15.83 8.41
CA THR A 324 14.52 14.84 9.30
C THR A 324 14.19 15.16 10.76
N GLU A 325 14.42 16.40 11.19
CA GLU A 325 14.07 16.86 12.53
C GLU A 325 12.56 16.72 12.82
N ALA A 326 11.71 17.04 11.84
CA ALA A 326 10.27 16.91 12.02
C ALA A 326 9.85 15.45 12.26
N PHE A 327 10.39 14.52 11.48
CA PHE A 327 10.12 13.09 11.61
C PHE A 327 10.62 12.49 12.92
N GLU A 328 11.76 12.96 13.45
CA GLU A 328 12.36 12.43 14.68
C GLU A 328 11.70 12.94 15.98
N SER A 329 11.03 14.10 15.93
CA SER A 329 10.63 14.80 17.16
C SER A 329 9.24 15.41 17.17
N THR A 330 8.42 15.21 16.13
CA THR A 330 7.07 15.81 16.05
C THR A 330 6.00 14.75 16.02
N ASP A 331 4.90 14.97 16.74
CA ASP A 331 3.79 14.02 16.80
C ASP A 331 3.00 13.95 15.48
N LEU A 332 2.79 15.11 14.83
CA LEU A 332 2.17 15.23 13.51
C LEU A 332 3.10 15.96 12.53
N VAL A 333 3.44 15.31 11.42
CA VAL A 333 4.19 15.94 10.33
C VAL A 333 3.31 16.07 9.09
N HIS A 334 3.17 17.27 8.57
CA HIS A 334 2.55 17.52 7.27
C HIS A 334 3.63 17.99 6.29
N PHE A 335 3.84 17.23 5.22
CA PHE A 335 4.65 17.67 4.10
C PHE A 335 3.75 18.10 2.95
N THR A 336 4.04 19.26 2.34
CA THR A 336 3.36 19.74 1.14
C THR A 336 4.34 20.19 0.09
N GLY A 337 4.27 19.60 -1.10
CA GLY A 337 5.28 19.79 -2.14
C GLY A 337 5.22 18.71 -3.21
N HIS A 338 6.29 18.62 -3.99
CA HIS A 338 6.44 17.58 -5.01
C HIS A 338 7.10 16.32 -4.43
N SER A 339 6.87 15.20 -5.09
CA SER A 339 7.68 13.98 -4.92
C SER A 339 8.11 13.49 -6.29
N SER A 340 9.23 12.77 -6.34
CA SER A 340 9.71 12.09 -7.53
C SER A 340 9.63 10.58 -7.32
N ALA A 341 9.10 9.88 -8.32
CA ALA A 341 9.08 8.43 -8.34
C ALA A 341 10.20 7.90 -9.25
N ALA A 342 10.92 6.88 -8.78
CA ALA A 342 12.03 6.26 -9.49
C ALA A 342 11.75 4.78 -9.79
N VAL A 343 12.45 4.24 -10.79
CA VAL A 343 12.34 2.81 -11.16
C VAL A 343 12.84 1.92 -10.02
N ASP A 344 13.92 2.32 -9.36
CA ASP A 344 14.31 1.78 -8.06
C ASP A 344 13.54 2.57 -6.98
N PRO A 345 12.60 1.93 -6.25
CA PRO A 345 11.80 2.64 -5.25
C PRO A 345 12.64 3.32 -4.17
N GLY A 346 13.84 2.81 -3.88
CA GLY A 346 14.75 3.41 -2.90
C GLY A 346 15.24 4.81 -3.27
N ASP A 347 15.18 5.17 -4.56
CA ASP A 347 15.55 6.48 -5.10
C ASP A 347 14.36 7.43 -5.28
N SER A 348 13.13 6.97 -5.02
CA SER A 348 11.97 7.88 -4.95
C SER A 348 12.16 8.85 -3.78
N ALA A 349 11.78 10.11 -3.92
CA ALA A 349 12.13 11.14 -2.95
C ALA A 349 11.07 12.22 -2.78
N LEU A 350 11.04 12.80 -1.56
CA LEU A 350 10.39 14.09 -1.34
C LEU A 350 11.25 15.18 -1.96
N VAL A 351 10.64 16.06 -2.75
CA VAL A 351 11.31 17.23 -3.33
C VAL A 351 11.35 18.34 -2.29
N THR A 352 12.54 18.84 -2.02
CA THR A 352 12.80 19.82 -0.97
C THR A 352 13.50 21.05 -1.55
N TYR A 353 13.61 22.09 -0.74
CA TYR A 353 14.62 23.11 -0.95
C TYR A 353 16.02 22.53 -0.73
N GLY A 354 16.80 22.41 -1.81
CA GLY A 354 18.14 21.85 -1.79
C GLY A 354 18.15 20.36 -2.12
N GLU A 355 18.74 19.55 -1.24
CA GLU A 355 18.88 18.11 -1.45
C GLU A 355 17.58 17.36 -1.15
N PRO A 356 17.11 16.50 -2.08
CA PRO A 356 15.90 15.71 -1.85
C PRO A 356 16.09 14.71 -0.69
N LEU A 357 14.97 14.25 -0.14
CA LEU A 357 14.94 13.22 0.90
C LEU A 357 14.39 11.91 0.31
N ALA A 358 15.27 10.96 0.01
CA ALA A 358 14.91 9.72 -0.67
C ALA A 358 14.35 8.67 0.31
N VAL A 359 13.65 7.67 -0.22
CA VAL A 359 13.16 6.51 0.54
C VAL A 359 14.26 5.85 1.35
N ARG A 360 15.44 5.62 0.75
CA ARG A 360 16.60 5.06 1.45
C ARG A 360 17.07 5.89 2.65
N ASP A 361 16.88 7.21 2.59
CA ASP A 361 17.21 8.12 3.67
C ASP A 361 16.16 8.05 4.76
N ILE A 362 14.87 8.05 4.39
CA ILE A 362 13.74 7.95 5.33
C ILE A 362 13.82 6.66 6.15
N LEU A 363 14.18 5.52 5.53
CA LEU A 363 14.36 4.25 6.22
C LEU A 363 15.48 4.27 7.27
N ALA A 364 16.38 5.25 7.22
CA ALA A 364 17.46 5.42 8.19
C ALA A 364 17.10 6.41 9.32
N ILE A 365 15.94 7.08 9.24
CA ILE A 365 15.46 8.03 10.25
C ILE A 365 14.63 7.26 11.29
N PRO A 366 14.85 7.47 12.60
CA PRO A 366 13.97 6.93 13.63
C PRO A 366 12.70 7.79 13.72
N VAL A 367 11.73 7.54 12.84
CA VAL A 367 10.47 8.32 12.80
C VAL A 367 9.67 8.03 14.07
N SER A 368 9.25 9.09 14.78
CA SER A 368 8.49 9.00 16.03
C SER A 368 7.06 9.53 15.93
N SER A 369 6.64 9.98 14.74
CA SER A 369 5.35 10.64 14.54
C SER A 369 4.17 9.68 14.65
N ALA A 370 3.14 10.09 15.39
CA ALA A 370 1.86 9.40 15.43
C ALA A 370 1.10 9.53 14.10
N LEU A 371 1.29 10.65 13.39
CA LEU A 371 0.69 10.88 12.08
C LEU A 371 1.66 11.61 11.15
N VAL A 372 1.89 11.06 9.96
CA VAL A 372 2.53 11.74 8.86
C VAL A 372 1.55 11.91 7.70
N VAL A 373 1.41 13.13 7.18
CA VAL A 373 0.60 13.44 6.00
C VAL A 373 1.55 13.87 4.87
N LEU A 374 1.64 13.05 3.83
CA LEU A 374 2.45 13.32 2.64
C LEU A 374 1.56 13.94 1.55
N GLY A 375 1.33 15.24 1.63
CA GLY A 375 0.65 16.09 0.64
C GLY A 375 1.50 16.32 -0.62
N SER A 376 2.00 15.22 -1.20
CA SER A 376 2.74 15.20 -2.44
C SER A 376 2.26 14.08 -3.34
N CYS A 377 2.25 14.33 -4.64
CA CYS A 377 1.84 13.38 -5.66
C CYS A 377 2.72 12.12 -5.64
N GLN A 378 2.14 10.93 -5.85
CA GLN A 378 2.88 9.65 -5.96
C GLN A 378 3.54 9.16 -4.66
N SER A 379 3.27 9.79 -3.51
CA SER A 379 3.86 9.40 -2.23
C SER A 379 3.57 7.94 -1.83
N ALA A 380 2.45 7.38 -2.28
CA ALA A 380 2.07 5.98 -2.03
C ALA A 380 2.40 5.01 -3.18
N LEU A 381 2.90 5.50 -4.31
CA LEU A 381 3.09 4.68 -5.52
C LEU A 381 4.37 3.84 -5.44
N ALA A 382 4.23 2.51 -5.50
CA ALA A 382 5.34 1.62 -5.81
C ALA A 382 5.44 1.43 -7.33
N MET A 383 6.39 2.08 -8.01
CA MET A 383 6.59 1.94 -9.46
C MET A 383 7.25 0.61 -9.88
N ASN A 384 7.60 -0.25 -8.93
CA ASN A 384 8.45 -1.40 -9.20
C ASN A 384 7.66 -2.68 -9.48
N MET A 385 7.51 -3.00 -10.77
CA MET A 385 6.95 -4.27 -11.26
C MET A 385 7.79 -5.52 -10.90
N ARG A 386 9.05 -5.35 -10.46
CA ARG A 386 10.00 -6.44 -10.13
C ARG A 386 10.16 -6.70 -8.63
N ALA A 387 9.75 -5.79 -7.76
CA ALA A 387 9.77 -5.97 -6.31
C ALA A 387 8.44 -5.52 -5.70
N GLN A 388 7.34 -5.91 -6.35
CA GLN A 388 5.99 -5.55 -5.89
C GLN A 388 5.82 -6.04 -4.45
N ASP A 389 6.29 -7.22 -4.07
CA ASP A 389 5.93 -7.80 -2.78
C ASP A 389 6.63 -7.16 -1.55
N GLU A 390 7.61 -6.25 -1.74
CA GLU A 390 8.21 -5.46 -0.64
C GLU A 390 7.38 -4.22 -0.23
N MET A 391 6.41 -3.81 -1.05
CA MET A 391 5.57 -2.61 -0.83
C MET A 391 6.42 -1.41 -0.39
N LEU A 392 7.32 -0.93 -1.25
CA LEU A 392 8.22 0.18 -0.96
C LEU A 392 7.81 1.45 -1.73
N SER A 393 7.38 2.47 -0.98
CA SER A 393 7.03 3.83 -1.44
C SER A 393 7.45 4.84 -0.35
N LEU A 394 7.30 6.14 -0.59
CA LEU A 394 7.55 7.16 0.45
C LEU A 394 6.63 6.95 1.66
N GLN A 395 5.36 6.59 1.42
CA GLN A 395 4.38 6.30 2.45
C GLN A 395 4.77 5.09 3.30
N SER A 396 5.07 3.95 2.67
CA SER A 396 5.43 2.74 3.42
C SER A 396 6.82 2.83 4.05
N ALA A 397 7.77 3.54 3.43
CA ALA A 397 9.09 3.81 4.03
C ALA A 397 8.98 4.61 5.32
N THR A 398 8.14 5.65 5.33
CA THR A 398 7.87 6.44 6.54
C THR A 398 7.22 5.59 7.64
N TYR A 399 6.33 4.67 7.24
CA TYR A 399 5.71 3.71 8.17
C TYR A 399 6.73 2.70 8.72
N TYR A 400 7.58 2.11 7.85
CA TYR A 400 8.66 1.21 8.25
C TYR A 400 9.68 1.88 9.17
N ALA A 401 9.91 3.17 8.98
CA ALA A 401 10.83 3.97 9.77
C ALA A 401 10.26 4.35 11.17
N GLY A 402 8.98 4.08 11.44
CA GLY A 402 8.39 4.15 12.79
C GLY A 402 7.13 5.00 12.95
N ALA A 403 6.62 5.64 11.88
CA ALA A 403 5.34 6.34 11.96
C ALA A 403 4.17 5.36 12.26
N GLU A 404 3.20 5.77 13.07
CA GLU A 404 2.03 4.93 13.37
C GLU A 404 0.97 4.97 12.27
N LEU A 405 0.76 6.16 11.70
CA LEU A 405 -0.19 6.41 10.62
C LEU A 405 0.48 7.27 9.57
N VAL A 406 0.32 6.89 8.30
CA VAL A 406 0.79 7.69 7.17
C VAL A 406 -0.32 7.88 6.16
N VAL A 407 -0.70 9.12 5.88
CA VAL A 407 -1.61 9.49 4.79
C VAL A 407 -0.79 9.85 3.56
N GLY A 408 -1.14 9.29 2.41
CA GLY A 408 -0.44 9.51 1.14
C GLY A 408 -1.37 9.43 -0.06
N THR A 409 -0.81 9.67 -1.25
CA THR A 409 -1.54 9.61 -2.53
C THR A 409 -1.00 8.52 -3.45
N SER A 410 -1.89 7.65 -3.94
CA SER A 410 -1.56 6.52 -4.83
C SER A 410 -1.09 6.94 -6.23
N TRP A 411 -1.35 8.19 -6.62
CA TRP A 411 -1.00 8.76 -7.92
C TRP A 411 -0.96 10.28 -7.90
N PRO A 412 -0.52 10.94 -8.99
CA PRO A 412 -0.54 12.40 -9.03
C PRO A 412 -1.95 12.96 -9.10
N ILE A 413 -2.23 13.93 -8.24
CA ILE A 413 -3.48 14.68 -8.18
C ILE A 413 -3.25 16.15 -8.52
N ARG A 414 -4.32 16.87 -8.87
CA ARG A 414 -4.23 18.32 -9.06
C ARG A 414 -3.85 18.99 -7.74
N ASP A 415 -3.03 20.03 -7.81
CA ASP A 415 -2.68 20.89 -6.67
C ASP A 415 -3.94 21.35 -5.90
N THR A 416 -4.96 21.83 -6.63
CA THR A 416 -6.27 22.19 -6.04
C THR A 416 -6.92 21.06 -5.23
N ALA A 417 -6.84 19.81 -5.71
CA ALA A 417 -7.42 18.66 -5.05
C ALA A 417 -6.64 18.30 -3.78
N GLY A 418 -5.31 18.36 -3.83
CA GLY A 418 -4.44 18.18 -2.66
C GLY A 418 -4.73 19.21 -1.57
N PHE A 419 -4.77 20.49 -1.94
CA PHE A 419 -5.11 21.57 -1.02
C PHE A 419 -6.48 21.36 -0.36
N LEU A 420 -7.51 21.08 -1.16
CA LEU A 420 -8.88 20.92 -0.67
C LEU A 420 -9.07 19.68 0.19
N PHE A 421 -8.37 18.59 -0.14
CA PHE A 421 -8.30 17.42 0.74
C PHE A 421 -7.69 17.80 2.08
N SER A 422 -6.52 18.46 2.10
CA SER A 422 -5.85 18.91 3.33
C SER A 422 -6.78 19.74 4.22
N ILE A 423 -7.47 20.73 3.64
CA ILE A 423 -8.44 21.54 4.40
C ILE A 423 -9.55 20.67 5.01
N LYS A 424 -10.22 19.84 4.21
CA LYS A 424 -11.34 19.03 4.71
C LYS A 424 -10.92 17.96 5.70
N PHE A 425 -9.73 17.40 5.51
CA PHE A 425 -9.13 16.44 6.41
C PHE A 425 -8.87 17.09 7.78
N TYR A 426 -8.20 18.24 7.84
CA TYR A 426 -7.90 18.90 9.12
C TYR A 426 -9.14 19.54 9.77
N GLU A 427 -10.12 20.03 9.00
CA GLU A 427 -11.42 20.45 9.53
C GLU A 427 -12.11 19.27 10.28
N ALA A 428 -12.13 18.08 9.68
CA ALA A 428 -12.72 16.90 10.29
C ALA A 428 -11.90 16.36 11.47
N LEU A 429 -10.56 16.34 11.35
CA LEU A 429 -9.67 15.90 12.42
C LEU A 429 -9.74 16.82 13.65
N ALA A 430 -9.80 18.13 13.45
CA ALA A 430 -9.97 19.09 14.54
C ALA A 430 -11.33 18.92 15.25
N ALA A 431 -12.38 18.56 14.52
CA ALA A 431 -13.71 18.31 15.08
C ALA A 431 -13.77 17.00 15.89
N SER A 432 -13.09 15.93 15.45
CA SER A 432 -13.11 14.62 16.12
C SER A 432 -12.26 14.57 17.40
N ARG A 433 -11.21 15.39 17.55
CA ARG A 433 -10.42 15.44 18.80
C ARG A 433 -11.19 15.96 20.03
N GLY A 434 -12.43 16.43 19.87
CA GLY A 434 -13.32 16.74 20.98
C GLY A 434 -13.71 15.51 21.83
N THR A 435 -13.57 14.29 21.30
CA THR A 435 -13.93 13.04 21.97
C THR A 435 -12.66 12.29 22.43
N ARG A 436 -12.17 12.59 23.63
CA ARG A 436 -10.94 12.00 24.23
C ARG A 436 -10.91 10.46 24.33
N SER A 437 -12.03 9.78 24.07
CA SER A 437 -12.15 8.31 24.13
C SER A 437 -11.86 7.60 22.81
N GLU A 438 -11.75 8.33 21.69
CA GLU A 438 -11.56 7.70 20.37
C GLU A 438 -10.08 7.54 19.99
N LEU A 439 -9.72 6.37 19.46
CA LEU A 439 -8.38 6.11 18.95
C LEU A 439 -8.04 7.09 17.82
N LEU A 440 -6.83 7.67 17.85
CA LEU A 440 -6.35 8.59 16.81
C LEU A 440 -6.50 8.00 15.39
N ALA A 441 -6.19 6.72 15.23
CA ALA A 441 -6.33 6.02 13.96
C ALA A 441 -7.76 6.07 13.40
N ASN A 442 -8.78 5.91 14.26
CA ASN A 442 -10.18 6.04 13.86
C ASN A 442 -10.49 7.48 13.43
N CYS A 443 -10.05 8.47 14.21
CA CYS A 443 -10.22 9.88 13.87
C CYS A 443 -9.59 10.24 12.51
N VAL A 444 -8.40 9.70 12.20
CA VAL A 444 -7.71 9.90 10.92
C VAL A 444 -8.45 9.22 9.77
N MET A 445 -8.91 7.99 9.95
CA MET A 445 -9.70 7.27 8.94
C MET A 445 -11.02 7.99 8.64
N ASP A 446 -11.72 8.43 9.68
CA ASP A 446 -12.99 9.14 9.56
C ASP A 446 -12.80 10.53 8.94
N ALA A 447 -11.71 11.24 9.29
CA ALA A 447 -11.34 12.52 8.67
C ALA A 447 -11.02 12.38 7.18
N ARG A 448 -10.28 11.33 6.78
CA ARG A 448 -10.02 11.01 5.37
C ARG A 448 -11.33 10.75 4.62
N VAL A 449 -12.19 9.89 5.17
CA VAL A 449 -13.49 9.54 4.56
C VAL A 449 -14.37 10.78 4.44
N SER A 450 -14.40 11.65 5.45
CA SER A 450 -15.14 12.91 5.41
C SER A 450 -14.66 13.83 4.29
N ALA A 451 -13.34 13.97 4.12
CA ALA A 451 -12.75 14.74 3.03
C ALA A 451 -13.11 14.15 1.66
N MET A 452 -12.96 12.83 1.48
CA MET A 452 -13.30 12.14 0.23
C MET A 452 -14.80 12.28 -0.10
N ARG A 453 -15.68 12.12 0.89
CA ARG A 453 -17.14 12.27 0.73
C ARG A 453 -17.50 13.67 0.26
N TRP A 454 -16.89 14.69 0.85
CA TRP A 454 -17.08 16.08 0.43
C TRP A 454 -16.59 16.30 -1.01
N MET A 455 -15.37 15.86 -1.33
CA MET A 455 -14.80 16.03 -2.68
C MET A 455 -15.63 15.33 -3.76
N ARG A 456 -16.17 14.13 -3.48
CA ARG A 456 -17.01 13.38 -4.42
C ARG A 456 -18.29 14.13 -4.81
N GLY A 457 -18.86 14.92 -3.89
CA GLY A 457 -20.10 15.67 -4.09
C GLY A 457 -19.92 17.16 -4.39
N ALA A 458 -18.73 17.72 -4.24
CA ALA A 458 -18.50 19.16 -4.30
C ALA A 458 -18.66 19.70 -5.73
N LEU A 459 -19.46 20.76 -5.86
CA LEU A 459 -19.55 21.55 -7.08
C LEU A 459 -18.48 22.64 -7.10
N VAL A 460 -18.21 23.20 -8.28
CA VAL A 460 -17.24 24.30 -8.43
C VAL A 460 -17.57 25.49 -7.50
N GLY A 461 -18.85 25.77 -7.23
CA GLY A 461 -19.27 26.82 -6.31
C GLY A 461 -18.92 26.53 -4.84
N ASP A 462 -19.07 25.28 -4.41
CA ASP A 462 -18.70 24.83 -3.06
C ASP A 462 -17.19 24.97 -2.85
N VAL A 463 -16.41 24.54 -3.86
CA VAL A 463 -14.96 24.66 -3.86
C VAL A 463 -14.50 26.11 -3.85
N ASN A 464 -15.07 26.96 -4.70
CA ASN A 464 -14.73 28.39 -4.76
C ASN A 464 -15.07 29.12 -3.46
N SER A 465 -16.09 28.69 -2.73
CA SER A 465 -16.41 29.22 -1.40
C SER A 465 -15.32 28.91 -0.38
N VAL A 466 -14.75 27.70 -0.42
CA VAL A 466 -13.60 27.32 0.42
C VAL A 466 -12.34 28.07 -0.02
N LEU A 467 -12.03 28.09 -1.32
CA LEU A 467 -10.85 28.78 -1.87
C LEU A 467 -10.83 30.26 -1.50
N HIS A 468 -11.97 30.93 -1.63
CA HIS A 468 -12.11 32.34 -1.24
C HIS A 468 -11.80 32.57 0.25
N ARG A 469 -12.24 31.67 1.15
CA ARG A 469 -11.96 31.79 2.59
C ARG A 469 -10.46 31.79 2.90
N TYR A 470 -9.68 31.01 2.15
CA TYR A 470 -8.24 30.87 2.35
C TYR A 470 -7.40 31.73 1.40
N GLY A 471 -8.02 32.65 0.64
CA GLY A 471 -7.30 33.52 -0.31
C GLY A 471 -6.62 32.77 -1.45
N ALA A 472 -7.07 31.55 -1.75
CA ALA A 472 -6.50 30.72 -2.81
C ALA A 472 -7.14 31.05 -4.18
N PRO A 473 -6.44 30.79 -5.30
CA PRO A 473 -6.98 31.04 -6.64
C PRO A 473 -8.29 30.28 -6.87
N LEU A 474 -9.29 30.91 -7.51
CA LEU A 474 -10.58 30.27 -7.78
C LEU A 474 -10.48 29.29 -8.95
N MET A 475 -11.28 28.22 -8.91
CA MET A 475 -11.48 27.32 -10.03
C MET A 475 -12.41 27.92 -11.08
N THR A 476 -12.09 27.68 -12.33
CA THR A 476 -12.99 27.93 -13.46
C THR A 476 -14.02 26.83 -13.57
N GLY A 477 -15.25 27.16 -14.00
CA GLY A 477 -16.31 26.18 -14.23
C GLY A 477 -17.68 26.72 -13.82
N SER A 478 -18.72 25.94 -14.08
CA SER A 478 -20.10 26.32 -13.75
C SER A 478 -20.42 26.04 -12.28
N PRO A 479 -20.64 27.06 -11.43
CA PRO A 479 -20.64 26.89 -9.98
C PRO A 479 -21.67 25.89 -9.43
N ASN A 480 -22.82 25.76 -10.10
CA ASN A 480 -23.99 25.02 -9.58
C ASN A 480 -24.28 23.71 -10.33
N THR A 481 -23.50 23.38 -11.37
CA THR A 481 -23.79 22.23 -12.24
C THR A 481 -22.58 21.37 -12.51
N GLU A 482 -21.38 21.90 -12.33
CA GLU A 482 -20.13 21.20 -12.61
C GLU A 482 -19.54 20.66 -11.31
N THR A 483 -19.31 19.35 -11.26
CA THR A 483 -18.55 18.71 -10.19
C THR A 483 -17.10 19.15 -10.27
N ALA A 484 -16.53 19.57 -9.14
CA ALA A 484 -15.18 20.09 -9.12
C ALA A 484 -14.11 18.98 -9.25
N PHE A 485 -14.44 17.75 -8.85
CA PHE A 485 -13.52 16.63 -8.75
C PHE A 485 -14.07 15.37 -9.43
N ASP A 486 -13.16 14.55 -9.95
CA ASP A 486 -13.45 13.21 -10.45
C ASP A 486 -12.80 12.14 -9.54
N PHE A 487 -13.04 10.86 -9.85
CA PHE A 487 -12.45 9.72 -9.12
C PHE A 487 -10.93 9.84 -8.91
N TYR A 488 -10.23 10.42 -9.88
CA TYR A 488 -8.79 10.55 -9.83
C TYR A 488 -8.34 11.60 -8.82
N ASP A 489 -9.18 12.55 -8.46
CA ASP A 489 -8.83 13.54 -7.43
C ASP A 489 -9.06 13.01 -6.03
N TRP A 490 -10.19 12.35 -5.76
CA TRP A 490 -10.56 11.94 -4.39
C TRP A 490 -10.20 10.49 -4.07
N GLY A 491 -10.11 9.60 -5.07
CA GLY A 491 -9.82 8.17 -4.88
C GLY A 491 -8.36 7.85 -4.55
N ALA A 492 -7.48 8.85 -4.69
CA ALA A 492 -6.03 8.70 -4.52
C ALA A 492 -5.59 8.58 -3.06
N PHE A 493 -6.38 9.07 -2.11
CA PHE A 493 -5.97 9.23 -0.72
C PHE A 493 -6.16 7.93 0.07
N GLY A 494 -5.04 7.38 0.56
CA GLY A 494 -5.00 6.17 1.37
C GLY A 494 -4.33 6.40 2.73
N VAL A 495 -4.60 5.52 3.69
CA VAL A 495 -3.92 5.48 4.98
C VAL A 495 -3.14 4.17 5.09
N VAL A 496 -1.87 4.28 5.47
CA VAL A 496 -1.08 3.16 5.97
C VAL A 496 -1.07 3.20 7.49
N GLY A 497 -1.39 2.08 8.13
CA GLY A 497 -1.49 1.93 9.59
C GLY A 497 -2.80 1.28 10.01
N VAL A 498 -2.98 1.02 11.31
CA VAL A 498 -4.10 0.21 11.84
C VAL A 498 -4.69 0.81 13.12
N PRO A 499 -6.02 0.74 13.36
CA PRO A 499 -6.62 1.21 14.59
C PRO A 499 -6.64 0.08 15.62
N LEU A 500 -5.51 -0.18 16.27
CA LEU A 500 -5.43 -1.12 17.38
C LEU A 500 -5.47 -0.34 18.70
N ALA A 501 -6.38 -0.70 19.60
CA ALA A 501 -6.38 -0.18 20.97
C ALA A 501 -5.29 -0.88 21.79
N ASP A 502 -4.78 -0.24 22.85
CA ASP A 502 -4.15 -1.01 23.92
C ASP A 502 -5.22 -1.82 24.66
N GLY A 503 -4.85 -3.06 25.03
CA GLY A 503 -5.69 -3.94 25.84
C GLY A 503 -5.72 -3.54 27.31
#